data_AF-A0A897P0P2-F1
#
_entry.id   AF-A0A897P0P2-F1
#
_cell.length_a   1.000
_cell.length_b   1.000
_cell.length_c   1.000
_cell.angle_alpha   90.00
_cell.angle_beta   90.00
_cell.angle_gamma   90.00
#
_symmetry.space_group_name_H-M   'P 1'
#
loop_
_entity.id
_entity.type
_entity.pdbx_description
1 polymer ?
#
loop_
_entity_poly.entity_id
_entity_poly.type
_entity_poly.pdbx_seq_one_letter_code
_entity_poly.pdbx_strand_id
1 'polypeptide(L)'
;MLAGAEALQNANYYTLVIEASFVAIKRTVEFRLLERGTMQPDDLPGTHPGVYREAAAGIFGEAMAADLADLWRDHRAKTYYQDGLASAARAEAMYELATEIHTYVTGRSRQGHECICGETP
;
A
#
# COMPACT_ATOMS: atom_id res chain seq x y z
N MET A 1 -4.73 -2.43 -7.99
CA MET A 1 -4.00 -1.16 -7.77
C MET A 1 -2.55 -1.23 -8.24
N LEU A 2 -1.76 -2.26 -7.88
CA LEU A 2 -0.39 -2.42 -8.39
C LEU A 2 -0.29 -2.45 -9.93
N ALA A 3 -1.18 -3.19 -10.62
CA ALA A 3 -1.23 -3.17 -12.09
C ALA A 3 -1.50 -1.77 -12.68
N GLY A 4 -2.22 -0.91 -11.95
CA GLY A 4 -2.41 0.49 -12.35
C GLY A 4 -1.13 1.31 -12.18
N ALA A 5 -0.39 1.11 -11.09
CA ALA A 5 0.90 1.75 -10.88
C ALA A 5 1.94 1.34 -11.94
N GLU A 6 1.96 0.05 -12.31
CA GLU A 6 2.82 -0.48 -13.39
C GLU A 6 2.49 0.16 -14.75
N ALA A 7 1.20 0.25 -15.11
CA ALA A 7 0.78 0.91 -16.34
C ALA A 7 1.22 2.40 -16.39
N LEU A 8 1.14 3.10 -15.27
CA LEU A 8 1.61 4.49 -15.15
C LEU A 8 3.14 4.60 -15.25
N GLN A 9 3.86 3.61 -14.74
CA GLN A 9 5.33 3.54 -14.83
C GLN A 9 5.78 3.37 -16.28
N ASN A 10 5.13 2.46 -17.02
CA ASN A 10 5.39 2.27 -18.45
C ASN A 10 5.09 3.53 -19.29
N ALA A 11 4.18 4.38 -18.82
CA ALA A 11 3.85 5.67 -19.44
C ALA A 11 4.66 6.86 -18.89
N ASN A 12 5.65 6.63 -18.01
CA ASN A 12 6.52 7.64 -17.39
C ASN A 12 5.78 8.71 -16.55
N TYR A 13 4.61 8.40 -16.01
CA TYR A 13 3.85 9.29 -15.12
C TYR A 13 4.30 9.15 -13.66
N TYR A 14 5.54 9.53 -13.35
CA TYR A 14 6.21 9.21 -12.07
C TYR A 14 5.47 9.68 -10.80
N THR A 15 4.88 10.88 -10.80
CA THR A 15 4.07 11.34 -9.66
C THR A 15 2.87 10.41 -9.42
N LEU A 16 2.19 10.00 -10.49
CA LEU A 16 1.04 9.11 -10.39
C LEU A 16 1.45 7.69 -9.99
N VAL A 17 2.63 7.22 -10.39
CA VAL A 17 3.18 5.94 -9.90
C VAL A 17 3.34 5.98 -8.37
N ILE A 18 3.90 7.06 -7.82
CA ILE A 18 4.06 7.22 -6.37
C ILE A 18 2.70 7.25 -5.67
N GLU A 19 1.74 8.03 -6.17
CA GLU A 19 0.39 8.10 -5.60
C GLU A 19 -0.33 6.75 -5.65
N ALA A 20 -0.29 6.07 -6.79
CA ALA A 20 -0.88 4.75 -6.96
C ALA A 20 -0.23 3.71 -6.03
N SER A 21 1.08 3.81 -5.80
CA SER A 21 1.83 2.96 -4.87
C SER A 21 1.38 3.16 -3.42
N PHE A 22 1.22 4.42 -2.98
CA PHE A 22 0.66 4.70 -1.66
C PHE A 22 -0.77 4.17 -1.51
N VAL A 23 -1.60 4.27 -2.55
CA VAL A 23 -2.97 3.72 -2.52
C VAL A 23 -2.92 2.19 -2.47
N ALA A 24 -2.01 1.53 -3.20
CA ALA A 24 -1.84 0.09 -3.14
C ALA A 24 -1.44 -0.39 -1.73
N ILE A 25 -0.52 0.31 -1.06
CA ILE A 25 -0.14 0.04 0.33
C ILE A 25 -1.36 0.22 1.25
N LYS A 26 -2.07 1.35 1.15
CA LYS A 26 -3.27 1.64 1.94
C LYS A 26 -4.30 0.51 1.83
N ARG A 27 -4.67 0.15 0.60
CA ARG A 27 -5.69 -0.90 0.35
C ARG A 27 -5.26 -2.28 0.83
N THR A 28 -3.96 -2.58 0.74
CA THR A 28 -3.40 -3.84 1.27
C THR A 28 -3.54 -3.91 2.79
N VAL A 29 -3.26 -2.82 3.50
CA VAL A 29 -3.42 -2.75 4.96
C VAL A 29 -4.89 -2.82 5.35
N GLU A 30 -5.75 -2.03 4.71
CA GLU A 30 -7.20 -2.06 4.95
C GLU A 30 -7.77 -3.47 4.77
N PHE A 31 -7.40 -4.14 3.67
CA PHE A 31 -7.76 -5.54 3.43
C PHE A 31 -7.40 -6.43 4.63
N ARG A 32 -6.18 -6.30 5.16
CA ARG A 32 -5.72 -7.13 6.27
C ARG A 32 -6.42 -6.81 7.59
N LEU A 33 -6.74 -5.54 7.83
CA LEU A 33 -7.50 -5.11 9.00
C LEU A 33 -8.92 -5.68 8.98
N LEU A 34 -9.57 -5.66 7.82
CA LEU A 34 -10.88 -6.27 7.62
C LEU A 34 -10.83 -7.80 7.74
N GLU A 35 -9.85 -8.43 7.08
CA GLU A 35 -9.70 -9.89 7.09
C GLU A 35 -9.51 -10.46 8.50
N ARG A 36 -8.76 -9.76 9.35
CA ARG A 36 -8.54 -10.17 10.75
C ARG A 36 -9.73 -9.87 11.66
N GLY A 37 -10.76 -9.18 11.18
CA GLY A 37 -11.86 -8.69 12.00
C GLY A 37 -11.43 -7.62 13.02
N THR A 38 -10.24 -7.05 12.85
CA THR A 38 -9.74 -5.98 13.75
C THR A 38 -10.46 -4.65 13.53
N MET A 39 -11.16 -4.50 12.41
CA MET A 39 -11.90 -3.29 12.05
C MET A 39 -13.10 -3.64 11.16
N GLN A 40 -14.17 -2.86 11.22
CA GLN A 40 -15.29 -2.93 10.27
C GLN A 40 -15.08 -1.94 9.12
N PRO A 41 -15.73 -2.14 7.95
CA PRO A 41 -15.59 -1.24 6.81
C PRO A 41 -15.83 0.24 7.13
N ASP A 42 -16.82 0.54 7.97
CA ASP A 42 -17.19 1.91 8.35
C ASP A 42 -16.21 2.57 9.34
N ASP A 43 -15.36 1.76 9.99
CA ASP A 43 -14.37 2.22 10.96
C ASP A 43 -12.98 2.48 10.32
N LEU A 44 -12.80 2.10 9.04
CA LEU A 44 -11.53 2.26 8.34
C LEU A 44 -11.12 3.74 8.23
N PRO A 45 -9.87 4.10 8.59
CA PRO A 45 -9.42 5.48 8.44
C PRO A 45 -9.43 5.95 6.98
N GLY A 46 -10.00 7.13 6.74
CA GLY A 46 -10.00 7.76 5.40
C GLY A 46 -8.63 8.20 4.91
N THR A 47 -7.64 8.32 5.79
CA THR A 47 -6.31 8.92 5.49
C THR A 47 -5.18 7.89 5.50
N HIS A 48 -4.13 8.10 4.70
CA HIS A 48 -2.95 7.22 4.70
C HIS A 48 -2.30 7.12 6.10
N PRO A 49 -1.99 8.22 6.81
CA PRO A 49 -1.41 8.12 8.15
C PRO A 49 -2.32 7.42 9.16
N GLY A 50 -3.65 7.58 9.03
CA GLY A 50 -4.62 6.86 9.84
C GLY A 50 -4.50 5.35 9.64
N VAL A 51 -4.52 4.89 8.38
CA VAL A 51 -4.38 3.46 8.05
C VAL A 51 -3.05 2.88 8.53
N TYR A 52 -1.94 3.63 8.40
CA TYR A 52 -0.64 3.15 8.89
C TYR A 52 -0.57 3.05 10.41
N ARG A 53 -1.24 3.95 11.13
CA ARG A 53 -1.37 3.85 12.59
C ARG A 53 -2.07 2.56 13.00
N GLU A 54 -3.18 2.22 12.35
CA GLU A 54 -3.88 0.95 12.62
C GLU A 54 -3.02 -0.27 12.27
N ALA A 55 -2.19 -0.15 11.22
CA ALA A 55 -1.24 -1.20 10.86
C ALA A 55 -0.21 -1.51 11.96
N ALA A 56 0.13 -0.53 12.81
CA ALA A 56 1.09 -0.71 13.90
C ALA A 56 0.59 -1.71 14.97
N ALA A 57 -0.72 -1.97 15.04
CA ALA A 57 -1.32 -2.90 16.00
C ALA A 57 -1.10 -4.40 15.67
N GLY A 58 -0.23 -4.72 14.70
CA GLY A 58 0.16 -6.11 14.42
C GLY A 58 0.34 -6.48 12.95
N ILE A 59 0.41 -5.50 12.04
CA ILE A 59 0.82 -5.70 10.65
C ILE A 59 2.27 -5.22 10.46
N PHE A 60 2.57 -4.01 10.93
CA PHE A 60 3.90 -3.40 10.93
C PHE A 60 4.35 -3.10 12.36
N GLY A 61 5.64 -2.81 12.54
CA GLY A 61 6.12 -2.15 13.75
C GLY A 61 5.81 -0.65 13.74
N GLU A 62 5.75 -0.03 14.92
CA GLU A 62 5.44 1.40 15.08
C GLU A 62 6.38 2.31 14.26
N ALA A 63 7.67 2.00 14.24
CA ALA A 63 8.67 2.76 13.47
C ALA A 63 8.34 2.77 11.96
N MET A 64 8.03 1.61 11.38
CA MET A 64 7.67 1.51 9.97
C MET A 64 6.36 2.25 9.65
N ALA A 65 5.38 2.20 10.56
CA ALA A 65 4.14 2.96 10.40
C ALA A 65 4.38 4.48 10.42
N ALA A 66 5.29 4.95 11.30
CA ALA A 66 5.72 6.34 11.35
C ALA A 66 6.45 6.75 10.06
N ASP A 67 7.42 5.94 9.60
CA ASP A 67 8.17 6.19 8.38
C ASP A 67 7.27 6.29 7.14
N LEU A 68 6.28 5.40 7.00
CA LEU A 68 5.29 5.47 5.91
C LEU A 68 4.43 6.73 5.98
N ALA A 69 4.08 7.18 7.20
CA ALA A 69 3.31 8.40 7.40
C ALA A 69 4.15 9.65 7.09
N ASP A 70 5.44 9.67 7.45
CA ASP A 70 6.39 10.72 7.08
C ASP A 70 6.60 10.79 5.58
N LEU A 71 6.82 9.63 4.93
CA LEU A 71 7.00 9.53 3.49
C LEU A 71 5.77 10.07 2.72
N TRP A 72 4.57 9.77 3.19
CA TRP A 72 3.32 10.32 2.63
C TRP A 72 3.22 11.85 2.81
N ARG A 73 3.55 12.35 4.01
CA ARG A 73 3.52 13.80 4.31
C ARG A 73 4.53 14.56 3.45
N ASP A 74 5.76 14.06 3.33
CA ASP A 74 6.80 14.62 2.48
C ASP A 74 6.37 14.65 1.01
N HIS A 75 5.84 13.53 0.50
CA HIS A 75 5.34 13.46 -0.88
C HIS A 75 4.23 14.50 -1.14
N ARG A 76 3.23 14.58 -0.25
CA ARG A 76 2.14 15.56 -0.33
C ARG A 76 2.66 17.00 -0.35
N ALA A 77 3.62 17.33 0.52
CA ALA A 77 4.19 18.67 0.59
C ALA A 77 4.92 19.04 -0.71
N LYS A 78 5.78 18.13 -1.22
CA LYS A 78 6.53 18.31 -2.47
C LYS A 78 5.61 18.47 -3.68
N THR A 79 4.60 17.62 -3.81
CA THR A 79 3.61 17.73 -4.89
C THR A 79 2.81 19.03 -4.81
N TYR A 80 2.40 19.46 -3.61
CA TYR A 80 1.62 20.68 -3.42
C TYR A 80 2.41 21.95 -3.78
N TYR A 81 3.66 22.05 -3.31
CA TYR A 81 4.51 23.21 -3.59
C TYR A 81 5.23 23.13 -4.95
N GLN A 82 4.95 22.09 -5.75
CA GLN A 82 5.66 21.76 -7.00
C GLN A 82 7.18 21.72 -6.84
N ASP A 83 7.65 21.39 -5.63
CA ASP A 83 9.05 21.31 -5.29
C ASP A 83 9.50 19.85 -5.36
N GLY A 84 10.34 19.54 -6.35
CA GLY A 84 10.81 18.18 -6.61
C GLY A 84 9.83 17.33 -7.42
N LEU A 85 9.89 17.47 -8.75
CA LEU A 85 9.29 16.51 -9.68
C LEU A 85 9.73 15.09 -9.31
N ALA A 86 8.78 14.16 -9.30
CA ALA A 86 9.06 12.75 -9.04
C ALA A 86 10.06 12.24 -10.09
N SER A 87 11.22 11.75 -9.65
CA SER A 87 12.18 11.06 -10.51
C SER A 87 11.72 9.64 -10.81
N ALA A 88 12.20 9.08 -11.93
CA ALA A 88 11.98 7.68 -12.27
C ALA A 88 12.41 6.75 -11.12
N ALA A 89 13.60 6.98 -10.55
CA ALA A 89 14.13 6.20 -9.44
C ALA A 89 13.23 6.26 -8.18
N ARG A 90 12.65 7.43 -7.86
CA ARG A 90 11.71 7.54 -6.72
C ARG A 90 10.42 6.78 -7.00
N ALA A 91 9.92 6.85 -8.23
CA ALA A 91 8.71 6.12 -8.63
C ALA A 91 8.92 4.60 -8.58
N GLU A 92 10.06 4.12 -9.08
CA GLU A 92 10.45 2.71 -9.04
C GLU A 92 10.55 2.21 -7.59
N ALA A 93 11.29 2.91 -6.72
CA ALA A 93 11.41 2.53 -5.32
C ALA A 93 10.05 2.49 -4.57
N MET A 94 9.13 3.41 -4.89
CA MET A 94 7.79 3.40 -4.31
C MET A 94 6.95 2.22 -4.81
N TYR A 95 7.08 1.88 -6.09
CA TYR A 95 6.39 0.72 -6.68
C TYR A 95 6.92 -0.60 -6.09
N GLU A 96 8.24 -0.74 -5.95
CA GLU A 96 8.88 -1.89 -5.31
C GLU A 96 8.42 -2.04 -3.85
N LEU A 97 8.49 -0.95 -3.07
CA LEU A 97 8.01 -0.96 -1.68
C LEU A 97 6.53 -1.38 -1.58
N ALA A 98 5.68 -0.86 -2.46
CA ALA A 98 4.27 -1.24 -2.48
C ALA A 98 4.07 -2.72 -2.82
N THR A 99 4.88 -3.26 -3.73
CA THR A 99 4.86 -4.67 -4.15
C THR A 99 5.35 -5.59 -3.03
N GLU A 100 6.43 -5.22 -2.34
CA GLU A 100 6.96 -5.97 -1.20
C GLU A 100 5.96 -6.02 -0.05
N ILE A 101 5.38 -4.88 0.32
CA ILE A 101 4.35 -4.82 1.36
C ILE A 101 3.12 -5.65 0.97
N HIS A 102 2.66 -5.53 -0.28
CA HIS A 102 1.54 -6.31 -0.77
C HIS A 102 1.80 -7.81 -0.65
N THR A 103 2.95 -8.27 -1.15
CA THR A 103 3.37 -9.67 -1.08
C THR A 103 3.48 -10.14 0.38
N TYR A 104 4.10 -9.33 1.25
CA TYR A 104 4.28 -9.65 2.67
C TYR A 104 2.94 -9.84 3.40
N VAL A 105 1.98 -8.93 3.18
CA VAL A 105 0.68 -8.94 3.86
C VAL A 105 -0.21 -10.06 3.32
N THR A 106 -0.33 -10.18 2.00
CA THR A 106 -1.19 -11.18 1.35
C THR A 106 -0.64 -12.60 1.50
N GLY A 107 0.68 -12.80 1.51
CA GLY A 107 1.28 -14.11 1.78
C GLY A 107 1.00 -14.67 3.19
N ARG A 108 0.48 -13.84 4.11
CA ARG A 108 0.05 -14.23 5.47
C ARG A 108 -1.47 -14.22 5.63
N SER A 109 -2.22 -14.02 4.55
CA SER A 109 -3.67 -14.07 4.50
C SER A 109 -4.18 -15.50 4.61
N ARG A 110 -5.33 -15.69 5.28
CA ARG A 110 -6.03 -16.98 5.33
C ARG A 110 -6.83 -17.26 4.06
N GLN A 111 -6.98 -16.25 3.19
CA GLN A 111 -7.60 -16.38 1.86
C GLN A 111 -6.62 -16.92 0.81
N GLY A 112 -5.40 -17.31 1.22
CA GLY A 112 -4.44 -18.01 0.38
C GLY A 112 -4.93 -19.42 0.04
N HIS A 113 -5.67 -19.52 -1.06
CA HIS A 113 -6.10 -20.75 -1.74
C HIS A 113 -7.05 -21.64 -0.92
N GLU A 114 -8.34 -21.60 -1.23
CA GLU A 114 -9.15 -22.81 -1.12
C GLU A 114 -8.50 -23.87 -2.02
N CYS A 115 -7.90 -24.89 -1.42
CA CYS A 115 -7.47 -26.08 -2.13
C CYS A 115 -8.75 -26.68 -2.75
N ILE A 116 -8.93 -26.62 -4.08
CA ILE A 116 -9.99 -27.35 -4.81
C ILE A 116 -9.62 -28.85 -4.90
N CYS A 117 -9.07 -29.37 -3.81
CA CYS A 117 -8.52 -30.70 -3.69
C CYS A 117 -9.68 -31.66 -3.40
N GLY A 118 -10.58 -31.78 -4.38
CA GLY A 118 -11.83 -32.54 -4.30
C GLY A 118 -12.64 -32.64 -5.59
N GLU A 119 -12.36 -31.85 -6.63
CA GLU A 119 -12.99 -32.03 -7.95
C GLU A 119 -12.15 -33.00 -8.79
N THR A 120 -12.46 -34.29 -8.65
CA THR A 120 -12.00 -35.35 -9.56
C THR A 120 -12.57 -35.14 -10.98
N PRO A 121 -11.87 -35.60 -12.06
CA PRO A 121 -12.20 -35.28 -13.46
C PRO A 121 -13.55 -35.78 -13.95
#